data_AF-A0A536D696-F1
#
_entry.id   AF-A0A536D696-F1
#
_cell.length_a   1.000
_cell.length_b   1.000
_cell.length_c   1.000
_cell.angle_alpha   90.00
_cell.angle_beta   90.00
_cell.angle_gamma   90.00
#
_symmetry.space_group_name_H-M   'P 1'
#
loop_
_entity.id
_entity.type
_entity.pdbx_description
1 polymer ?
#
loop_
_entity_poly.entity_id
_entity_poly.type
_entity_poly.pdbx_seq_one_letter_code
_entity_poly.pdbx_strand_id
1 'polypeptide(L)'
;MSKPHDRLRELGLTLPAPPPPAASYIPTRLVPVGESRALLFIAGQVSSREGARLTGRCPDQVSVEQAQDAARAAALNVLAQIE
;
A
#
# COMPACT_ATOMS: atom_id res chain seq x y z
N MET A 1 -4.46 14.75 -18.75
CA MET A 1 -4.02 13.51 -18.08
C MET A 1 -4.98 13.25 -16.94
N SER A 2 -5.47 12.02 -16.75
CA SER A 2 -6.32 11.69 -15.60
C SER A 2 -5.47 11.72 -14.31
N LYS A 3 -6.06 12.21 -13.21
CA LYS A 3 -5.38 12.23 -11.91
C LYS A 3 -5.34 10.80 -11.34
N PRO A 4 -4.37 10.45 -10.47
CA PRO A 4 -4.32 9.14 -9.83
C PRO A 4 -5.65 8.73 -9.18
N HIS A 5 -6.35 9.66 -8.51
CA HIS A 5 -7.69 9.44 -7.94
C HIS A 5 -8.76 9.10 -8.96
N ASP A 6 -8.69 9.66 -10.17
CA ASP A 6 -9.63 9.33 -11.26
C ASP A 6 -9.42 7.87 -11.69
N ARG A 7 -8.15 7.46 -11.80
CA ARG A 7 -7.79 6.08 -12.17
C ARG A 7 -8.21 5.06 -11.12
N LEU A 8 -8.10 5.40 -9.83
CA LEU A 8 -8.62 4.56 -8.75
C LEU A 8 -10.13 4.34 -8.89
N ARG A 9 -10.90 5.41 -9.16
CA ARG A 9 -12.36 5.30 -9.38
C ARG A 9 -12.72 4.47 -10.60
N GLU A 10 -12.01 4.64 -11.72
CA GLU A 10 -12.21 3.82 -12.93
C GLU A 10 -11.99 2.32 -12.68
N LEU A 11 -11.08 1.98 -11.76
CA LEU A 11 -10.81 0.60 -11.37
C LEU A 11 -11.74 0.08 -10.27
N GLY A 12 -12.68 0.91 -9.79
CA GLY A 12 -13.57 0.56 -8.67
C GLY A 12 -12.84 0.44 -7.33
N LEU A 13 -11.71 1.13 -7.16
CA LEU A 13 -10.86 1.08 -5.97
C LEU A 13 -11.00 2.35 -5.14
N THR A 14 -10.98 2.19 -3.82
CA THR A 14 -10.91 3.28 -2.84
C THR A 14 -9.69 3.10 -1.95
N LEU A 15 -9.07 4.21 -1.54
CA LEU A 15 -7.99 4.14 -0.56
C LEU A 15 -8.56 3.86 0.83
N PRO A 16 -8.00 2.92 1.60
CA PRO A 16 -8.35 2.73 2.99
C PRO A 16 -7.77 3.88 3.83
N ALA A 17 -8.17 3.96 5.10
CA ALA A 17 -7.43 4.76 6.06
C ALA A 17 -5.97 4.24 6.15
N PRO A 18 -4.95 5.13 6.25
CA PRO A 18 -3.56 4.71 6.32
C PRO A 18 -3.33 3.78 7.52
N PRO A 19 -2.76 2.58 7.34
CA PRO A 19 -2.54 1.68 8.46
C PRO A 19 -1.58 2.27 9.50
N PRO A 20 -1.84 2.09 10.81
CA PRO A 20 -0.92 2.53 11.85
C PRO A 20 0.39 1.71 11.82
N PRO A 21 1.52 2.27 12.27
CA PRO A 21 2.77 1.53 12.40
C PRO A 21 2.61 0.38 13.42
N ALA A 22 3.19 -0.79 13.10
CA ALA A 22 3.06 -2.00 13.90
C ALA A 22 3.96 -2.02 15.15
N ALA A 23 4.90 -1.08 15.24
CA ALA A 23 5.86 -0.94 16.33
C ALA A 23 6.40 0.50 16.37
N SER A 24 7.46 0.74 17.15
CA SER A 24 8.10 2.05 17.30
C SER A 24 8.92 2.46 16.07
N TYR A 25 8.25 2.79 14.97
CA TYR A 25 8.83 3.36 13.75
C TYR A 25 7.85 4.34 13.08
N ILE A 26 8.35 5.19 12.18
CA ILE A 26 7.52 6.14 11.42
C ILE A 26 7.03 5.53 10.11
N PRO A 27 5.79 5.81 9.67
CA PRO A 27 5.20 5.20 8.47
C PRO A 27 5.88 5.67 7.18
N THR A 28 6.37 6.91 7.16
CA THR A 28 7.00 7.52 5.99
C THR A 28 8.18 8.40 6.38
N ARG A 29 9.19 8.48 5.52
CA ARG A 29 10.34 9.38 5.68
C ARG A 29 10.68 10.06 4.36
N LEU A 30 10.65 11.39 4.35
CA LEU A 30 11.12 12.19 3.23
C LEU A 30 12.64 12.44 3.37
N VAL A 31 13.41 12.10 2.34
CA VAL A 31 14.87 12.25 2.31
C VAL A 31 15.27 13.12 1.12
N PRO A 32 15.85 14.31 1.35
CA PRO A 32 16.34 15.17 0.27
C PRO A 32 17.45 14.47 -0.53
N VAL A 33 17.39 14.58 -1.86
CA VAL A 33 18.43 14.10 -2.80
C VAL A 33 18.98 15.23 -3.68
N GLY A 34 18.79 16.48 -3.24
CA GLY A 34 19.25 17.71 -3.90
C GLY A 34 18.46 18.92 -3.40
N GLU A 35 18.68 20.09 -4.02
CA GLU A 35 18.05 21.35 -3.60
C GLU A 35 16.53 21.39 -3.81
N SER A 36 16.00 20.62 -4.76
CA SER A 36 14.56 20.62 -5.09
C SER A 36 14.00 19.23 -5.33
N ARG A 37 14.66 18.19 -4.79
CA ARG A 37 14.25 16.79 -4.97
C ARG A 37 14.32 16.04 -3.66
N ALA A 38 13.36 15.16 -3.44
CA ALA A 38 13.34 14.27 -2.30
C ALA A 38 12.75 12.91 -2.68
N LEU A 39 13.18 11.87 -1.96
CA LEU A 39 12.61 10.54 -1.99
C LEU A 39 11.70 10.35 -0.79
N LEU A 40 10.47 9.89 -1.04
CA LEU A 40 9.57 9.44 0.01
C LEU A 40 9.76 7.93 0.20
N PHE A 41 10.32 7.54 1.34
CA PHE A 41 10.41 6.16 1.76
C PHE A 41 9.17 5.80 2.58
N ILE A 42 8.54 4.68 2.26
CA ILE A 42 7.33 4.19 2.94
C ILE A 42 7.71 2.89 3.63
N ALA A 43 7.37 2.76 4.91
CA ALA A 43 7.56 1.53 5.65
C ALA A 43 6.74 0.40 5.02
N GLY A 44 7.19 -0.85 5.17
CA GLY A 44 6.54 -2.01 4.57
C GLY A 44 5.05 -2.08 4.90
N GLN A 45 4.21 -2.11 3.88
CA GLN A 45 2.77 -2.29 4.02
C GLN A 45 2.41 -3.74 3.78
N VAL A 46 1.68 -4.32 4.72
CA VAL A 46 1.21 -5.70 4.62
C VAL A 46 -0.11 -5.78 3.86
N SER A 47 -0.41 -6.98 3.37
CA SER A 47 -1.71 -7.33 2.82
C SER A 47 -2.77 -7.36 3.93
N SER A 48 -3.43 -6.22 4.13
CA SER A 48 -4.58 -6.11 5.03
C SER A 48 -5.73 -5.39 4.34
N ARG A 49 -6.95 -5.85 4.61
CA ARG A 49 -8.20 -5.25 4.14
C ARG A 49 -9.19 -5.23 5.30
N GLU A 50 -9.80 -4.07 5.55
CA GLU A 50 -10.82 -3.91 6.62
C GLU A 50 -10.33 -4.37 8.01
N GLY A 51 -9.05 -4.15 8.32
CA GLY A 51 -8.44 -4.55 9.59
C GLY A 51 -8.03 -6.03 9.68
N ALA A 52 -8.41 -6.87 8.71
CA ALA A 52 -8.00 -8.28 8.65
C ALA A 52 -6.75 -8.45 7.78
N ARG A 53 -5.83 -9.33 8.20
CA ARG A 53 -4.66 -9.71 7.37
C ARG A 53 -5.05 -10.80 6.38
N LEU A 54 -4.59 -10.64 5.14
CA LEU A 54 -4.65 -11.67 4.11
C LEU A 54 -3.35 -12.47 4.18
N THR A 55 -3.44 -13.72 4.63
CA THR A 55 -2.28 -14.56 4.97
C THR A 55 -2.27 -15.87 4.20
N GLY A 56 -1.08 -16.43 4.03
CA GLY A 56 -0.87 -17.74 3.43
C GLY A 56 0.32 -17.70 2.48
N ARG A 57 1.10 -18.78 2.45
CA ARG A 57 2.18 -18.92 1.47
C ARG A 57 1.57 -19.27 0.10
N CYS A 58 2.13 -18.67 -0.95
CA CYS A 58 1.79 -18.96 -2.34
C CYS A 58 2.90 -19.84 -2.94
N PRO A 59 2.59 -20.88 -3.74
CA PRO A 59 1.25 -21.29 -4.20
C PRO A 59 0.60 -22.40 -3.35
N ASP A 60 1.13 -22.73 -2.18
CA ASP A 60 0.72 -23.90 -1.40
C ASP A 60 -0.54 -23.69 -0.56
N GLN A 61 -0.63 -22.58 0.19
CA GLN A 61 -1.78 -22.26 1.06
C GLN A 61 -2.78 -21.35 0.36
N VAL A 62 -2.32 -20.55 -0.59
CA VAL A 62 -3.14 -19.66 -1.43
C VAL A 62 -2.73 -19.77 -2.89
N SER A 63 -3.68 -19.57 -3.81
CA SER A 63 -3.41 -19.51 -5.24
C SER A 63 -2.68 -18.22 -5.63
N VAL A 64 -2.16 -18.17 -6.85
CA VAL A 64 -1.53 -16.95 -7.40
C VAL A 64 -2.53 -15.80 -7.48
N GLU A 65 -3.79 -16.08 -7.84
CA GLU A 65 -4.86 -15.09 -7.94
C GLU A 65 -5.20 -14.52 -6.55
N GLN A 66 -5.24 -15.36 -5.52
CA GLN A 66 -5.42 -14.93 -4.14
C GLN A 66 -4.23 -14.09 -3.65
N ALA A 67 -3.00 -14.47 -4.00
CA ALA A 67 -1.81 -13.69 -3.70
C ALA A 67 -1.78 -12.34 -4.43
N GLN A 68 -2.30 -12.27 -5.66
CA GLN A 68 -2.48 -11.02 -6.41
C GLN A 68 -3.51 -10.10 -5.74
N ASP A 69 -4.63 -10.62 -5.23
CA ASP A 69 -5.58 -9.83 -4.44
C ASP A 69 -4.94 -9.32 -3.15
N ALA A 70 -4.15 -10.16 -2.47
CA ALA A 70 -3.39 -9.75 -1.28
C ALA A 70 -2.37 -8.65 -1.60
N ALA A 71 -1.66 -8.76 -2.73
CA ALA A 71 -0.72 -7.75 -3.21
C ALA A 71 -1.44 -6.44 -3.58
N ARG A 72 -2.65 -6.52 -4.16
CA ARG A 72 -3.50 -5.34 -4.43
C ARG A 72 -3.86 -4.62 -3.13
N ALA A 73 -4.26 -5.35 -2.09
CA ALA A 73 -4.54 -4.76 -0.78
C ALA A 73 -3.30 -4.06 -0.19
N ALA A 74 -2.13 -4.71 -0.25
CA ALA A 74 -0.87 -4.09 0.19
C ALA A 74 -0.53 -2.83 -0.61
N ALA A 75 -0.72 -2.84 -1.93
CA ALA A 75 -0.49 -1.67 -2.79
C ALA A 75 -1.44 -0.50 -2.47
N LEU A 76 -2.72 -0.78 -2.18
CA LEU A 76 -3.66 0.26 -1.73
C LEU A 76 -3.26 0.85 -0.38
N ASN A 77 -2.76 0.03 0.54
CA ASN A 77 -2.20 0.50 1.81
C ASN A 77 -0.97 1.40 1.59
N VAL A 78 -0.11 1.09 0.60
CA VAL A 78 1.01 1.98 0.22
C VAL A 78 0.49 3.32 -0.26
N LEU A 79 -0.47 3.33 -1.20
CA LEU A 79 -1.03 4.57 -1.74
C LEU A 79 -1.72 5.42 -0.67
N ALA A 80 -2.40 4.79 0.30
CA ALA A 80 -3.00 5.50 1.43
C ALA A 80 -1.96 6.25 2.28
N GLN A 81 -0.72 5.75 2.42
CA GLN A 81 0.34 6.46 3.15
C GLN A 81 0.89 7.69 2.39
N ILE A 82 0.57 7.84 1.10
CA ILE A 82 1.09 8.90 0.22
C ILE A 82 0.02 9.98 -0.05
N GLU A 83 -1.25 9.70 0.24
CA GLU A 83 -2.37 10.60 -0.07
C GLU A 83 -2.23 12.01 0.53
#